data_AF-A0A067PYD0-F1
#
_entry.id   AF-A0A067PYD0-F1
#
_cell.length_a   1.000
_cell.length_b   1.000
_cell.length_c   1.000
_cell.angle_alpha   90.00
_cell.angle_beta   90.00
_cell.angle_gamma   90.00
#
_symmetry.space_group_name_H-M   'P 1'
#
loop_
_entity.id
_entity.type
_entity.pdbx_description
1 polymer ?
#
loop_
_entity_poly.entity_id
_entity_poly.type
_entity_poly.pdbx_seq_one_letter_code
_entity_poly.pdbx_strand_id
1 'polypeptide(L)'
;MPSSGQIITQELQLASTIFTQLQSDTSNFEGRKQQEAQLVAHVKRIIEEPIEQLREQLSYDYLRLLVDILHYACDKSLFALQESTVNWHRLRAHHILYDLAISHHRLPSSIAVDSIQRKGKDPIGSGGSSSIYMGYLCGKPVALKRIRIFSPQPISKVTVR
;
A
#
# COMPACT_ATOMS: atom_id res chain seq x y z
N MET A 1 -9.93 13.76 28.62
CA MET A 1 -8.72 13.39 27.84
C MET A 1 -9.17 12.39 26.80
N PRO A 2 -8.95 12.62 25.50
CA PRO A 2 -9.30 11.64 24.46
C PRO A 2 -8.50 10.35 24.66
N SER A 3 -9.09 9.20 24.31
CA SER A 3 -8.36 7.93 24.31
C SER A 3 -7.35 7.88 23.16
N SER A 4 -6.30 7.05 23.27
CA SER A 4 -5.32 6.86 22.18
C SER A 4 -6.01 6.57 20.84
N GLY A 5 -7.03 5.69 20.82
CA GLY A 5 -7.78 5.40 19.58
C GLY A 5 -8.55 6.58 18.99
N GLN A 6 -9.03 7.51 19.82
CA GLN A 6 -9.64 8.75 19.34
C GLN A 6 -8.60 9.65 18.67
N ILE A 7 -7.39 9.73 19.24
CA ILE A 7 -6.28 10.50 18.68
C ILE A 7 -5.85 9.90 17.33
N ILE A 8 -5.65 8.58 17.25
CA ILE A 8 -5.24 7.91 16.00
C ILE A 8 -6.28 8.11 14.90
N THR A 9 -7.56 7.95 15.24
CA THR A 9 -8.66 8.16 14.28
C THR A 9 -8.67 9.59 13.76
N GLN A 10 -8.48 10.58 14.65
CA GLN A 10 -8.42 11.98 14.27
C GLN A 10 -7.22 12.29 13.37
N GLU A 11 -6.03 11.79 13.70
CA GLU A 11 -4.82 11.93 12.89
C GLU A 11 -5.02 11.31 11.49
N LEU A 12 -5.67 10.15 11.43
CA LEU A 12 -5.96 9.46 10.17
C LEU A 12 -7.00 10.21 9.31
N GLN A 13 -8.00 10.82 9.92
CA GLN A 13 -8.96 11.67 9.21
C GLN A 13 -8.29 12.92 8.60
N LEU A 14 -7.40 13.56 9.35
CA LEU A 14 -6.60 14.68 8.86
C LEU A 14 -5.70 14.24 7.70
N ALA A 15 -4.97 13.13 7.87
CA ALA A 15 -4.14 12.55 6.83
C ALA A 15 -4.95 12.20 5.56
N SER A 16 -6.13 11.62 5.71
CA SER A 16 -7.04 11.28 4.61
C SER A 16 -7.50 12.50 3.81
N THR A 17 -7.79 13.60 4.51
CA THR A 17 -8.22 14.85 3.88
C THR A 17 -7.11 15.41 3.00
N ILE A 18 -5.89 15.47 3.53
CA ILE A 18 -4.70 15.93 2.78
C ILE A 18 -4.39 14.98 1.63
N PHE A 19 -4.46 13.67 1.87
CA PHE A 19 -4.24 12.65 0.85
C PHE A 19 -5.20 12.81 -0.33
N THR A 20 -6.49 13.02 -0.06
CA THR A 20 -7.50 13.25 -1.11
C THR A 20 -7.21 14.52 -1.91
N GLN A 21 -6.80 15.61 -1.23
CA GLN A 21 -6.39 16.85 -1.91
C GLN A 21 -5.18 16.61 -2.83
N LEU A 22 -4.19 15.85 -2.37
CA LEU A 22 -3.00 15.51 -3.15
C LEU A 22 -3.28 14.68 -4.39
N GLN A 23 -4.36 13.89 -4.39
CA GLN A 23 -4.81 13.14 -5.57
C GLN A 23 -5.52 14.02 -6.62
N SER A 24 -6.09 15.15 -6.20
CA SER A 24 -6.88 16.03 -7.09
C SER A 24 -6.05 16.94 -8.01
N ASP A 25 -4.72 16.95 -7.86
CA ASP A 25 -3.74 17.63 -8.72
C ASP A 25 -3.98 19.14 -8.98
N THR A 26 -4.55 19.85 -8.00
CA THR A 26 -4.96 21.27 -8.14
C THR A 26 -3.98 22.28 -7.54
N SER A 27 -2.96 21.85 -6.78
CA SER A 27 -2.02 22.73 -6.11
C SER A 27 -0.76 23.02 -6.92
N ASN A 28 -0.23 24.25 -6.79
CA ASN A 28 1.09 24.59 -7.33
C ASN A 28 2.20 23.80 -6.60
N PHE A 29 3.42 23.80 -7.15
CA PHE A 29 4.53 22.97 -6.64
C PHE A 29 4.84 23.19 -5.15
N GLU A 30 4.86 24.45 -4.69
CA GLU A 30 5.13 24.78 -3.28
C GLU A 30 4.01 24.32 -2.35
N GLY A 31 2.75 24.58 -2.74
CA GLY A 31 1.58 24.13 -1.99
C GLY A 31 1.53 22.60 -1.86
N ARG A 32 1.87 21.88 -2.94
CA ARG A 32 1.97 20.41 -2.91
C ARG A 32 3.03 19.94 -1.92
N LYS A 33 4.23 20.53 -1.93
CA LYS A 33 5.30 20.16 -1.00
C LYS A 33 4.91 20.41 0.47
N GLN A 34 4.19 21.50 0.73
CA GLN A 34 3.66 21.79 2.06
C GLN A 34 2.60 20.76 2.50
N GLN A 35 1.68 20.39 1.60
CA GLN A 35 0.70 19.33 1.86
C GLN A 35 1.37 17.98 2.13
N GLU A 36 2.39 17.61 1.36
CA GLU A 36 3.17 16.38 1.58
C GLU A 36 3.87 16.38 2.95
N ALA A 37 4.45 17.51 3.36
CA ALA A 37 5.06 17.65 4.68
C ALA A 37 4.03 17.52 5.82
N GLN A 38 2.84 18.10 5.67
CA GLN A 38 1.74 17.96 6.64
C GLN A 38 1.24 16.52 6.71
N LEU A 39 1.05 15.86 5.56
CA LEU A 39 0.68 14.45 5.50
C LEU A 39 1.68 13.59 6.28
N VAL A 40 2.98 13.78 6.04
CA VAL A 40 4.04 13.05 6.76
C VAL A 40 3.97 13.29 8.26
N ALA A 41 3.72 14.51 8.72
CA ALA A 41 3.62 14.81 10.15
C ALA A 41 2.49 14.01 10.83
N HIS A 42 1.31 13.93 10.21
CA HIS A 42 0.20 13.13 10.72
C HIS A 42 0.51 11.63 10.68
N VAL A 43 1.05 11.14 9.56
CA VAL A 43 1.40 9.72 9.40
C VAL A 43 2.45 9.28 10.42
N LYS A 44 3.45 10.12 10.73
CA LYS A 44 4.47 9.83 11.76
C LYS A 44 3.83 9.51 13.12
N ARG A 45 2.89 10.35 13.56
CA ARG A 45 2.17 10.13 14.84
C ARG A 45 1.37 8.83 14.84
N ILE A 46 0.81 8.44 13.70
CA ILE A 46 0.07 7.18 13.58
C ILE A 46 1.03 5.98 13.67
N ILE A 47 2.16 6.00 12.94
CA ILE A 47 3.07 4.84 12.87
C ILE A 47 3.98 4.67 14.10
N GLU A 48 4.03 5.69 14.96
CA GLU A 48 4.64 5.64 16.29
C GLU A 48 3.87 4.69 17.23
N GLU A 49 2.58 4.47 16.98
CA GLU A 49 1.76 3.58 17.79
C GLU A 49 2.14 2.10 17.55
N PRO A 50 2.00 1.23 18.57
CA PRO A 50 2.15 -0.21 18.41
C PRO A 50 1.18 -0.75 17.37
N ILE A 51 1.61 -1.76 16.60
CA ILE A 51 0.81 -2.23 15.46
C ILE A 51 -0.45 -2.97 15.91
N GLU A 52 -0.37 -3.61 17.08
CA GLU A 52 -1.48 -4.26 17.77
C GLU A 52 -2.55 -3.24 18.13
N GLN A 53 -2.13 -2.06 18.65
CA GLN A 53 -3.06 -0.98 18.97
C GLN A 53 -3.74 -0.41 17.72
N LEU A 54 -3.00 -0.25 16.62
CA LEU A 54 -3.59 0.17 15.35
C LEU A 54 -4.67 -0.80 14.88
N ARG A 55 -4.43 -2.12 14.99
CA ARG A 55 -5.39 -3.16 14.60
C ARG A 55 -6.64 -3.19 15.50
N GLU A 56 -6.47 -2.98 16.80
CA GLU A 56 -7.57 -3.01 17.77
C GLU A 56 -8.41 -1.74 17.75
N GLN A 57 -7.79 -0.58 17.52
CA GLN A 57 -8.42 0.72 17.66
C GLN A 57 -9.02 1.26 16.36
N LEU A 58 -8.54 0.79 15.20
CA LEU A 58 -9.04 1.24 13.90
C LEU A 58 -10.09 0.27 13.34
N SER A 59 -11.14 0.85 12.75
CA SER A 59 -12.08 0.07 11.94
C SER A 59 -11.37 -0.48 10.70
N TYR A 60 -11.97 -1.51 10.09
CA TYR A 60 -11.44 -2.10 8.85
C TYR A 60 -11.26 -1.06 7.72
N ASP A 61 -12.20 -0.12 7.58
CA ASP A 61 -12.12 0.95 6.57
C ASP A 61 -10.96 1.92 6.86
N TYR A 62 -10.71 2.22 8.14
CA TYR A 62 -9.57 3.04 8.53
C TYR A 62 -8.23 2.33 8.33
N LEU A 63 -8.15 1.03 8.61
CA LEU A 63 -6.94 0.24 8.30
C LEU A 63 -6.66 0.24 6.79
N ARG A 64 -7.70 0.11 5.95
CA ARG A 64 -7.56 0.21 4.49
C ARG A 64 -7.03 1.58 4.06
N LEU A 65 -7.61 2.64 4.60
CA LEU A 65 -7.18 4.02 4.32
C LEU A 65 -5.72 4.26 4.76
N LEU A 66 -5.33 3.74 5.93
CA LEU A 66 -3.95 3.83 6.41
C LEU A 66 -2.98 3.12 5.46
N VAL A 67 -3.35 1.93 4.95
CA VAL A 67 -2.55 1.19 3.96
C VAL A 67 -2.33 2.01 2.68
N ASP A 68 -3.38 2.62 2.12
CA ASP A 68 -3.27 3.45 0.91
C ASP A 68 -2.38 4.69 1.15
N ILE A 69 -2.54 5.36 2.31
CA ILE A 69 -1.72 6.53 2.69
C ILE A 69 -0.24 6.15 2.88
N LEU A 70 0.04 5.05 3.58
CA LEU A 70 1.41 4.57 3.81
C LEU A 70 2.09 4.19 2.49
N HIS A 71 1.36 3.55 1.58
CA HIS A 71 1.89 3.23 0.27
C HIS A 71 2.26 4.49 -0.51
N TYR A 72 1.38 5.48 -0.56
CA TYR A 72 1.66 6.77 -1.20
C TYR A 72 2.91 7.44 -0.62
N ALA A 73 3.01 7.50 0.71
CA ALA A 73 4.14 8.13 1.37
C ALA A 73 5.46 7.39 1.11
N CYS A 74 5.44 6.06 1.05
CA CYS A 74 6.59 5.23 0.69
C CYS A 74 6.99 5.41 -0.79
N ASP A 75 6.04 5.36 -1.72
CA ASP A 75 6.29 5.49 -3.16
C ASP A 75 6.89 6.84 -3.53
N LYS A 76 6.34 7.91 -2.97
CA LYS A 76 6.84 9.28 -3.16
C LYS A 76 8.09 9.56 -2.33
N SER A 77 8.58 8.57 -1.57
CA SER A 77 9.75 8.70 -0.70
C SER A 77 9.63 9.88 0.28
N LEU A 78 8.42 10.18 0.75
CA LEU A 78 8.15 11.38 1.56
C LEU A 78 8.89 11.34 2.90
N PHE A 79 9.13 10.15 3.44
CA PHE A 79 9.93 10.00 4.65
C PHE A 79 11.40 10.37 4.42
N ALA A 80 11.95 10.18 3.21
CA ALA A 80 13.37 10.40 2.92
C ALA A 80 13.77 11.88 2.87
N LEU A 81 12.78 12.78 2.70
CA LEU A 81 13.02 14.20 2.48
C LEU A 81 13.47 14.98 3.72
N GLN A 82 13.50 14.38 4.92
CA GLN A 82 13.65 15.15 6.16
C GLN A 82 14.90 14.91 7.02
N GLU A 83 15.67 13.81 6.96
CA GLU A 83 16.77 13.59 7.95
C GLU A 83 17.99 12.80 7.43
N SER A 84 19.18 13.12 7.98
CA SER A 84 20.51 12.59 7.66
C SER A 84 20.91 11.32 8.45
N THR A 85 19.95 10.65 9.09
CA THR A 85 20.13 9.46 9.93
C THR A 85 19.21 8.33 9.49
N VAL A 86 19.46 7.12 9.99
CA VAL A 86 18.65 5.92 9.71
C VAL A 86 17.17 6.23 9.87
N ASN A 87 16.46 6.27 8.74
CA ASN A 87 15.08 6.70 8.66
C ASN A 87 14.15 5.59 9.16
N TRP A 88 14.07 5.46 10.47
CA TRP A 88 13.28 4.43 11.14
C TRP A 88 11.80 4.54 10.80
N HIS A 89 11.28 5.75 10.53
CA HIS A 89 9.90 5.96 10.08
C HIS A 89 9.62 5.26 8.75
N ARG A 90 10.55 5.31 7.79
CA ARG A 90 10.41 4.57 6.53
C ARG A 90 10.37 3.06 6.77
N LEU A 91 11.27 2.54 7.59
CA LEU A 91 11.31 1.10 7.93
C LEU A 91 10.03 0.68 8.66
N ARG A 92 9.56 1.49 9.61
CA ARG A 92 8.34 1.27 10.38
C ARG A 92 7.10 1.31 9.48
N ALA A 93 7.00 2.30 8.60
CA ALA A 93 5.92 2.41 7.61
C ALA A 93 5.88 1.17 6.71
N HIS A 94 7.03 0.71 6.20
CA HIS A 94 7.10 -0.54 5.43
C HIS A 94 6.68 -1.77 6.25
N HIS A 95 7.09 -1.85 7.50
CA HIS A 95 6.72 -2.97 8.36
C HIS A 95 5.21 -3.00 8.62
N ILE A 96 4.61 -1.86 8.98
CA ILE A 96 3.16 -1.75 9.17
C ILE A 96 2.41 -2.07 7.88
N LEU A 97 2.87 -1.52 6.74
CA LEU A 97 2.27 -1.78 5.44
C LEU A 97 2.29 -3.27 5.09
N TYR A 98 3.43 -3.93 5.28
CA TYR A 98 3.59 -5.36 5.02
C TYR A 98 2.69 -6.21 5.92
N ASP A 99 2.69 -5.91 7.21
CA ASP A 99 1.92 -6.63 8.21
C ASP A 99 0.39 -6.48 7.99
N LEU A 100 -0.09 -5.25 7.77
CA LEU A 100 -1.51 -5.01 7.48
C LEU A 100 -1.93 -5.64 6.14
N ALA A 101 -1.09 -5.56 5.11
CA ALA A 101 -1.41 -6.17 3.81
C ALA A 101 -1.54 -7.70 3.92
N ILE A 102 -0.68 -8.35 4.71
CA ILE A 102 -0.73 -9.80 4.96
C ILE A 102 -1.97 -10.16 5.77
N SER A 103 -2.17 -9.51 6.92
CA SER A 103 -3.24 -9.86 7.85
C SER A 103 -4.64 -9.67 7.27
N HIS A 104 -4.78 -8.79 6.28
CA HIS A 104 -6.04 -8.56 5.59
C HIS A 104 -6.12 -9.20 4.20
N HIS A 105 -5.13 -10.03 3.83
CA HIS A 105 -5.02 -10.69 2.52
C HIS A 105 -5.30 -9.74 1.34
N ARG A 106 -4.87 -8.48 1.46
CA ARG A 106 -5.13 -7.46 0.46
C ARG A 106 -3.87 -6.68 0.18
N LEU A 107 -3.54 -6.63 -1.10
CA LEU A 107 -2.57 -5.68 -1.60
C LEU A 107 -3.21 -4.28 -1.62
N PRO A 108 -2.47 -3.22 -1.26
CA PRO A 108 -2.88 -1.84 -1.45
C PRO A 108 -3.39 -1.59 -2.86
N SER A 109 -4.40 -0.73 -3.00
CA SER A 109 -4.96 -0.38 -4.32
C SER A 109 -3.89 0.22 -5.25
N SER A 110 -2.94 0.93 -4.67
CA SER A 110 -1.76 1.51 -5.32
C SER A 110 -0.74 0.50 -5.86
N ILE A 111 -0.80 -0.79 -5.48
CA ILE A 111 -0.04 -1.87 -6.13
C ILE A 111 -0.71 -2.32 -7.43
N ALA A 112 -2.00 -2.01 -7.62
CA ALA A 112 -2.65 -2.28 -8.90
C ALA A 112 -2.03 -1.36 -9.96
N VAL A 113 -1.21 -1.96 -10.83
CA VAL A 113 -0.58 -1.24 -11.91
C VAL A 113 -1.46 -1.36 -13.15
N ASP A 114 -2.08 -0.25 -13.54
CA ASP A 114 -2.79 -0.14 -14.80
C ASP A 114 -1.83 0.11 -15.97
N SER A 115 -2.30 -0.11 -17.20
CA SER A 115 -1.52 0.17 -18.43
C SER A 115 -0.26 -0.68 -18.64
N ILE A 116 -0.14 -1.83 -17.96
CA ILE A 116 0.87 -2.83 -18.30
C ILE A 116 0.54 -3.45 -19.66
N GLN A 117 1.51 -3.40 -20.58
CA GLN A 117 1.42 -4.06 -21.87
C GLN A 117 2.31 -5.28 -21.89
N ARG A 118 1.73 -6.46 -22.16
CA ARG A 118 2.51 -7.68 -22.36
C ARG A 118 3.10 -7.71 -23.76
N LYS A 119 4.41 -7.95 -23.87
CA LYS A 119 5.09 -8.17 -25.14
C LYS A 119 5.05 -9.65 -25.50
N GLY A 120 4.48 -9.95 -26.68
CA GLY A 120 4.43 -11.31 -27.20
C GLY A 120 3.37 -12.20 -26.53
N LYS A 121 3.14 -13.37 -27.13
CA LYS A 121 2.16 -14.34 -26.62
C LYS A 121 2.81 -15.37 -25.69
N ASP A 122 4.08 -15.66 -25.89
CA ASP A 122 4.80 -16.72 -25.18
C ASP A 122 5.61 -16.18 -24.01
N PRO A 123 5.74 -16.96 -22.92
CA PRO A 123 6.57 -16.58 -21.79
C PRO A 123 8.05 -16.64 -22.16
N ILE A 124 8.84 -15.72 -21.59
CA ILE A 124 10.31 -15.75 -21.68
C ILE A 124 10.91 -16.79 -20.73
N GLY A 125 10.14 -17.24 -19.74
CA GLY A 125 10.51 -18.33 -18.85
C GLY A 125 9.30 -18.83 -18.07
N SER A 126 9.26 -20.13 -17.76
CA SER A 126 8.16 -20.75 -17.03
C SER A 126 8.68 -21.70 -15.96
N GLY A 127 8.01 -21.70 -14.80
CA GLY A 127 8.18 -22.71 -13.76
C GLY A 127 6.84 -23.33 -13.38
N GLY A 128 6.82 -24.22 -12.39
CA GLY A 128 5.60 -24.91 -11.95
C GLY A 128 4.48 -23.96 -11.47
N SER A 129 4.83 -22.90 -10.77
CA SER A 129 3.87 -21.97 -10.15
C SER A 129 3.63 -20.68 -10.92
N SER A 130 4.45 -20.36 -11.93
CA SER A 130 4.32 -19.09 -12.64
C SER A 130 4.92 -19.10 -14.05
N SER A 131 4.61 -18.08 -14.83
CA SER A 131 5.27 -17.79 -16.11
C SER A 131 5.68 -16.32 -16.13
N ILE A 132 6.89 -16.06 -16.63
CA ILE A 132 7.46 -14.73 -16.78
C ILE A 132 7.26 -14.30 -18.24
N TYR A 133 6.73 -13.11 -18.44
CA TYR A 133 6.62 -12.46 -19.73
C TYR A 133 7.43 -11.18 -19.74
N MET A 134 7.86 -10.76 -20.92
CA MET A 134 8.32 -9.39 -21.12
C MET A 134 7.10 -8.46 -21.20
N GLY A 135 7.23 -7.25 -20.69
CA GLY A 135 6.19 -6.23 -20.82
C GLY A 135 6.75 -4.82 -20.79
N TYR A 136 5.84 -3.85 -20.86
CA TYR A 136 6.13 -2.44 -20.76
C TYR A 136 5.17 -1.79 -19.76
N LEU A 137 5.72 -0.93 -18.90
CA LEU A 137 4.98 -0.04 -18.01
C LEU A 137 5.39 1.40 -18.33
N CYS A 138 4.46 2.21 -18.83
CA CYS A 138 4.74 3.59 -19.26
C CYS A 138 5.98 3.68 -20.19
N GLY A 139 6.08 2.76 -21.16
CA GLY A 139 7.19 2.67 -22.10
C GLY A 139 8.48 2.05 -21.56
N LYS A 140 8.59 1.79 -20.25
CA LYS A 140 9.77 1.15 -19.64
C LYS A 140 9.64 -0.37 -19.66
N PRO A 141 10.69 -1.12 -20.06
CA PRO A 141 10.65 -2.57 -20.06
C PRO A 141 10.56 -3.12 -18.63
N VAL A 142 9.69 -4.11 -18.42
CA VAL A 142 9.46 -4.77 -17.13
C VAL A 142 9.28 -6.29 -17.31
N ALA A 143 9.53 -7.04 -16.24
CA ALA A 143 9.20 -8.46 -16.17
C ALA A 143 7.80 -8.64 -15.57
N LEU A 144 6.92 -9.37 -16.26
CA LEU A 144 5.57 -9.67 -15.80
C LEU A 144 5.52 -11.10 -15.29
N LYS A 145 5.38 -11.30 -13.98
CA LYS A 145 5.24 -12.62 -13.37
C LYS A 145 3.77 -13.00 -13.23
N ARG A 146 3.28 -13.85 -14.12
CA ARG A 146 1.93 -14.41 -14.04
C ARG A 146 1.92 -15.61 -13.11
N ILE A 147 1.36 -15.45 -11.92
CA ILE A 147 1.24 -16.51 -10.91
C ILE A 147 -0.01 -17.35 -11.21
N ARG A 148 0.12 -18.69 -11.15
CA ARG A 148 -1.03 -19.61 -11.23
C ARG A 148 -1.59 -19.78 -9.83
N ILE A 149 -2.84 -19.37 -9.62
CA ILE A 149 -3.55 -19.59 -8.36
C ILE A 149 -4.35 -20.87 -8.51
N PHE A 150 -3.91 -21.94 -7.84
CA PHE A 150 -4.65 -23.19 -7.75
C PHE A 150 -5.62 -23.07 -6.59
N SER A 151 -6.90 -22.78 -6.87
CA SER A 151 -7.93 -22.86 -5.83
C SER A 151 -8.21 -24.34 -5.56
N PRO A 152 -8.14 -24.81 -4.31
CA PRO A 152 -8.73 -26.10 -3.97
C PRO A 152 -10.23 -26.00 -4.26
N GLN A 153 -10.73 -26.79 -5.20
CA GLN A 153 -12.18 -26.96 -5.34
C GLN A 153 -12.69 -27.62 -4.05
N PRO A 154 -13.87 -27.22 -3.53
CA PRO A 154 -14.53 -28.04 -2.53
C PRO A 154 -14.79 -29.40 -3.17
N ILE A 155 -14.32 -30.46 -2.54
CA ILE A 155 -14.60 -31.84 -2.94
C ILE A 155 -16.12 -32.01 -2.81
N SER A 156 -16.86 -31.80 -3.90
CA SER A 156 -18.23 -32.29 -4.00
C SER A 156 -18.12 -33.80 -3.91
N LYS A 157 -18.59 -34.35 -2.78
CA LYS A 157 -18.68 -35.80 -2.56
C LYS A 157 -19.32 -36.44 -3.79
N VAL A 158 -18.53 -37.22 -4.53
CA VAL A 158 -19.06 -38.13 -5.53
C VAL A 158 -19.89 -39.16 -4.78
N THR A 159 -21.21 -39.00 -4.77
CA THR A 159 -22.11 -40.10 -4.39
C THR A 159 -22.17 -41.02 -5.60
N VAL A 160 -21.41 -42.12 -5.52
CA VAL A 160 -21.64 -43.28 -6.39
C VAL A 160 -23.01 -43.84 -6.01
N ARG A 161 -23.94 -43.87 -6.97
CA ARG A 161 -25.13 -44.72 -6.94
C ARG A 161 -24.93 -45.81 -7.97
#